data_AF-A0A371HUW0-F1
#
_entry.id   AF-A0A371HUW0-F1
#
_cell.length_a   1.000
_cell.length_b   1.000
_cell.length_c   1.000
_cell.angle_alpha   90.00
_cell.angle_beta   90.00
_cell.angle_gamma   90.00
#
_symmetry.space_group_name_H-M   'P 1'
#
loop_
_entity.id
_entity.type
_entity.pdbx_description
1 polymer ?
#
loop_
_entity_poly.entity_id
_entity_poly.type
_entity_poly.pdbx_seq_one_letter_code
_entity_poly.pdbx_strand_id
1 'polypeptide(L)'
;MLDSVKCKFPLFPGENKPNDNLNWKMKVEQLFVCHNIHENLKVKLVTLEFSAYALVWWYQIMYDGDLKRELIERFVPTHYAKDLYVKLQKLYQGSMGVEQYFKEMEMCMMRGTN
;
A
#
# COMPACT_ATOMS: atom_id res chain seq x y z
N MET A 1 25.76 -23.57 7.55
CA MET A 1 24.64 -24.52 7.48
C MET A 1 23.66 -24.04 8.54
N LEU A 2 22.50 -23.49 8.16
CA LEU A 2 21.50 -23.10 9.17
C LEU A 2 21.08 -24.41 9.86
N ASP A 3 21.51 -24.61 11.10
CA ASP A 3 20.96 -25.66 11.93
C ASP A 3 19.44 -25.47 11.96
N SER A 4 18.75 -26.48 11.46
CA SER A 4 17.34 -26.46 11.14
C SER A 4 16.50 -26.49 12.41
N VAL A 5 16.52 -25.42 13.18
CA VAL A 5 15.33 -25.07 13.96
C VAL A 5 14.31 -24.67 12.92
N LYS A 6 13.40 -25.61 12.62
CA LYS A 6 12.24 -25.38 11.77
C LYS A 6 11.37 -24.35 12.51
N CYS A 7 11.72 -23.08 12.39
CA CYS A 7 11.04 -21.96 13.03
C CYS A 7 9.66 -21.87 12.37
N LYS A 8 8.67 -22.48 13.01
CA LYS A 8 7.28 -22.43 12.56
C LYS A 8 6.72 -21.09 13.01
N PHE A 9 6.56 -20.17 12.07
CA PHE A 9 5.84 -18.95 12.36
C PHE A 9 4.36 -19.29 12.60
N PRO A 10 3.67 -18.56 13.49
CA PRO A 10 2.24 -18.77 13.68
C PRO A 10 1.47 -18.34 12.43
N LEU A 11 0.43 -19.11 12.07
CA LEU A 11 -0.48 -18.76 10.98
C LEU A 11 -1.10 -17.39 11.24
N PHE A 12 -1.17 -16.55 10.21
CA PHE A 12 -1.85 -15.26 10.33
C PHE A 12 -3.37 -15.47 10.46
N PRO A 13 -4.00 -15.02 11.56
CA PRO A 13 -5.41 -15.31 11.81
C PRO A 13 -6.34 -14.59 10.83
N GLY A 14 -5.95 -13.45 10.26
CA GLY A 14 -6.64 -12.81 9.13
C GLY A 14 -8.07 -12.31 9.36
N GLU A 15 -8.62 -12.52 10.54
CA GLU A 15 -9.98 -12.14 10.92
C GLU A 15 -10.00 -10.78 11.64
N ASN A 16 -11.15 -10.11 11.66
CA ASN A 16 -11.42 -8.85 12.37
C ASN A 16 -11.42 -9.04 13.91
N LYS A 17 -10.35 -9.63 14.45
CA LYS A 17 -10.11 -9.92 15.86
C LYS A 17 -8.83 -9.20 16.31
N PRO A 18 -8.93 -7.94 16.75
CA PRO A 18 -7.77 -7.10 17.06
C PRO A 18 -6.80 -7.71 18.08
N ASN A 19 -7.34 -8.38 19.10
CA ASN A 19 -6.52 -9.00 20.15
C ASN A 19 -5.70 -10.19 19.64
N ASP A 20 -6.28 -10.99 18.74
CA ASP A 20 -5.59 -12.15 18.15
C ASP A 20 -4.50 -11.70 17.18
N ASN A 21 -4.76 -10.64 16.40
CA ASN A 21 -3.78 -10.02 15.52
C ASN A 21 -2.60 -9.43 16.31
N LEU A 22 -2.88 -8.79 17.46
CA LEU A 22 -1.84 -8.24 18.34
C LEU A 22 -0.98 -9.35 18.97
N ASN A 23 -1.62 -10.39 19.50
CA ASN A 23 -0.92 -11.55 20.06
C ASN A 23 -0.07 -12.27 19.02
N TRP A 24 -0.58 -12.43 17.80
CA TRP A 24 0.16 -12.99 16.67
C TRP A 24 1.40 -12.14 16.36
N LYS A 25 1.25 -10.81 16.24
CA LYS A 25 2.35 -9.88 15.98
C LYS A 25 3.44 -10.00 17.06
N MET A 26 3.07 -9.99 18.34
CA MET A 26 4.03 -10.11 19.45
C MET A 26 4.84 -11.41 19.39
N LYS A 27 4.20 -12.54 19.04
CA LYS A 27 4.88 -13.83 18.89
C LYS A 27 5.85 -13.85 17.70
N VAL A 28 5.46 -13.27 16.57
CA VAL A 28 6.32 -13.15 15.38
C VAL A 28 7.56 -12.30 15.68
N GLU A 29 7.39 -11.17 16.38
CA GLU A 29 8.52 -10.31 16.78
C GLU A 29 9.50 -11.02 17.71
N GLN A 30 8.99 -11.81 18.67
CA GLN A 30 9.84 -12.64 19.53
C GLN A 30 10.64 -13.66 18.71
N LEU A 31 10.03 -14.30 17.72
CA LEU A 31 10.74 -15.25 16.85
C LEU A 31 11.84 -14.56 16.02
N PHE A 32 11.61 -13.35 15.52
CA PHE A 32 12.64 -12.60 14.82
C PHE A 32 13.85 -12.30 15.69
N VAL A 33 13.62 -11.90 16.94
CA VAL A 33 14.69 -11.62 17.91
C VAL A 33 15.44 -12.91 18.28
N CYS A 34 14.70 -13.97 18.65
CA CYS A 34 15.29 -15.25 19.07
C CYS A 34 16.14 -15.91 17.99
N HIS A 35 15.72 -15.79 16.72
CA HIS A 35 16.41 -16.40 15.58
C HIS A 35 17.33 -15.45 14.81
N ASN A 36 17.50 -14.21 15.29
CA ASN A 36 18.30 -13.17 14.65
C ASN A 36 17.99 -13.02 13.14
N ILE A 37 16.70 -13.00 12.80
CA ILE A 37 16.24 -12.96 11.40
C ILE A 37 16.55 -11.59 10.79
N HIS A 38 17.26 -11.58 9.67
CA HIS A 38 17.57 -10.36 8.92
C HIS A 38 16.32 -9.67 8.36
N GLU A 39 16.33 -8.33 8.36
CA GLU A 39 15.18 -7.48 7.98
C GLU A 39 14.61 -7.81 6.59
N ASN A 40 15.49 -8.10 5.63
CA ASN A 40 15.10 -8.46 4.25
C ASN A 40 14.38 -9.82 4.13
N LEU A 41 14.44 -10.67 5.16
CA LEU A 41 13.77 -11.97 5.21
C LEU A 41 12.46 -11.94 6.02
N LYS A 42 12.30 -10.97 6.94
CA LYS A 42 11.14 -10.90 7.85
C LYS A 42 9.81 -10.87 7.11
N VAL A 43 9.68 -9.96 6.12
CA VAL A 43 8.46 -9.83 5.31
C VAL A 43 8.17 -11.12 4.55
N LYS A 44 9.19 -11.71 3.91
CA LYS A 44 9.04 -12.97 3.16
C LYS A 44 8.54 -14.09 4.06
N LEU A 45 9.13 -14.26 5.24
CA LEU A 45 8.75 -15.31 6.18
C LEU A 45 7.33 -15.15 6.71
N VAL A 46 6.91 -13.92 7.05
CA VAL A 46 5.54 -13.66 7.52
C VAL A 46 4.51 -13.89 6.42
N THR A 47 4.80 -13.51 5.19
CA THR A 47 3.87 -13.68 4.06
C THR A 47 3.62 -15.14 3.69
N LEU A 48 4.56 -16.04 4.01
CA LEU A 48 4.37 -17.49 3.83
C LEU A 48 3.30 -18.06 4.77
N GLU A 49 3.05 -17.40 5.90
CA GLU A 49 2.00 -17.79 6.86
C GLU A 49 0.66 -17.11 6.58
N PHE A 50 0.52 -16.38 5.47
CA PHE A 50 -0.77 -15.84 5.05
C PHE A 50 -1.59 -16.94 4.40
N SER A 51 -2.89 -16.93 4.71
CA SER A 51 -3.85 -17.85 4.11
C SER A 51 -5.11 -17.11 3.67
N ALA A 52 -5.85 -17.72 2.75
CA ALA A 52 -7.12 -17.24 2.24
C ALA A 52 -7.09 -15.74 1.87
N TYR A 53 -7.93 -14.93 2.50
CA TYR A 53 -8.09 -13.51 2.20
C TYR A 53 -6.79 -12.71 2.32
N ALA A 54 -5.98 -12.94 3.36
CA ALA A 54 -4.74 -12.20 3.59
C ALA A 54 -3.71 -12.45 2.49
N LEU A 55 -3.66 -13.67 1.94
CA LEU A 55 -2.78 -14.02 0.84
C LEU A 55 -3.19 -13.33 -0.47
N VAL A 56 -4.50 -13.32 -0.77
CA VAL A 56 -5.05 -12.64 -1.95
C VAL A 56 -4.82 -11.13 -1.87
N TRP A 57 -5.08 -10.53 -0.71
CA TRP A 57 -4.82 -9.10 -0.47
C TRP A 57 -3.34 -8.73 -0.64
N TRP A 58 -2.43 -9.54 -0.09
CA TRP A 58 -0.99 -9.32 -0.24
C TRP A 58 -0.54 -9.42 -1.70
N TYR A 59 -1.03 -10.42 -2.44
CA TYR A 59 -0.75 -10.58 -3.86
C TYR A 59 -1.24 -9.38 -4.67
N GLN A 60 -2.45 -8.87 -4.36
CA GLN A 60 -2.97 -7.65 -4.99
C GLN A 60 -2.08 -6.44 -4.70
N ILE A 61 -1.63 -6.21 -3.46
CA ILE A 61 -0.76 -5.07 -3.15
C ILE A 61 0.58 -5.17 -3.88
N MET A 62 1.18 -6.36 -3.95
CA MET A 62 2.45 -6.55 -4.66
C MET A 62 2.30 -6.26 -6.16
N TYR A 63 1.30 -6.87 -6.81
CA TYR A 63 1.12 -6.74 -8.26
C TYR A 63 0.49 -5.42 -8.66
N ASP A 64 -0.55 -4.95 -7.96
CA ASP A 64 -1.18 -3.66 -8.23
C ASP A 64 -0.27 -2.51 -7.82
N GLY A 65 0.56 -2.66 -6.79
CA GLY A 65 1.57 -1.64 -6.44
C GLY A 65 2.63 -1.46 -7.52
N ASP A 66 3.16 -2.56 -8.05
CA ASP A 66 4.12 -2.51 -9.16
C ASP A 66 3.47 -2.11 -10.49
N LEU A 67 2.27 -2.63 -10.79
CA LEU A 67 1.51 -2.28 -12.00
C LEU A 67 1.06 -0.82 -11.96
N LYS A 68 0.56 -0.32 -10.83
CA LYS A 68 0.18 1.08 -10.65
C LYS A 68 1.40 1.99 -10.77
N ARG A 69 2.54 1.61 -10.18
CA ARG A 69 3.80 2.35 -10.35
C ARG A 69 4.22 2.37 -11.82
N GLU A 70 4.22 1.23 -12.49
CA GLU A 70 4.58 1.13 -13.91
C GLU A 70 3.61 1.90 -14.82
N LEU A 71 2.30 1.84 -14.54
CA LEU A 71 1.29 2.60 -15.28
C LEU A 71 1.44 4.10 -15.06
N ILE A 72 1.73 4.55 -13.84
CA ILE A 72 1.99 5.97 -13.54
C ILE A 72 3.28 6.42 -14.24
N GLU A 73 4.38 5.69 -14.07
CA GLU A 73 5.67 6.02 -14.71
C GLU A 73 5.58 6.05 -16.23
N ARG A 74 4.75 5.17 -16.83
CA ARG A 74 4.64 5.05 -18.28
C ARG A 74 3.61 5.99 -18.91
N PHE A 75 2.50 6.25 -18.23
CA PHE A 75 1.35 6.94 -18.82
C PHE A 75 1.01 8.28 -18.16
N VAL A 76 1.63 8.63 -17.03
CA VAL A 76 1.48 9.95 -16.41
C VAL A 76 2.75 10.75 -16.71
N PRO A 77 2.68 11.78 -17.59
CA PRO A 77 3.83 12.62 -17.87
C PRO A 77 4.38 13.27 -16.60
N THR A 78 5.70 13.37 -16.48
CA THR A 78 6.39 13.94 -15.31
C THR A 78 6.00 15.40 -15.02
N HIS A 79 5.44 16.12 -16.00
CA HIS A 79 4.95 17.50 -15.87
C HIS A 79 3.44 17.60 -15.56
N TYR A 80 2.72 16.47 -15.45
CA TYR A 80 1.27 16.44 -15.25
C TYR A 80 0.82 17.21 -14.00
N ALA A 81 1.52 17.05 -12.87
CA ALA A 81 1.22 17.79 -11.65
C ALA A 81 1.40 19.31 -11.83
N LYS A 82 2.41 19.74 -12.58
CA LYS A 82 2.65 21.15 -12.89
C LYS A 82 1.54 21.72 -13.78
N ASP A 83 1.08 20.95 -14.76
CA ASP A 83 -0.01 21.36 -15.64
C ASP A 83 -1.33 21.50 -14.88
N LEU A 84 -1.62 20.57 -13.95
CA LEU A 84 -2.78 20.66 -13.07
C LEU A 84 -2.72 21.88 -12.16
N TYR A 85 -1.54 22.20 -11.61
CA TYR A 85 -1.36 23.41 -10.81
C TYR A 85 -1.60 24.68 -11.63
N VAL A 86 -1.05 24.75 -12.85
CA VAL A 86 -1.30 25.87 -13.77
C VAL A 86 -2.78 25.97 -14.13
N LYS A 87 -3.45 24.84 -14.37
CA LYS A 87 -4.90 24.80 -14.64
C LYS A 87 -5.69 25.33 -13.45
N LEU A 88 -5.36 24.90 -12.23
CA LEU A 88 -6.04 25.35 -11.00
C LEU A 88 -5.86 26.86 -10.78
N GLN A 89 -4.66 27.40 -10.98
CA GLN A 89 -4.43 28.85 -10.87
C GLN A 89 -5.23 29.68 -11.88
N LYS A 90 -5.51 29.11 -13.06
CA LYS A 90 -6.28 29.76 -14.12
C LYS A 90 -7.76 29.45 -14.07
N LEU A 91 -8.21 28.60 -13.15
CA LEU A 91 -9.61 28.20 -13.04
C LEU A 91 -10.40 29.31 -12.36
N TYR A 92 -11.43 29.79 -13.05
CA TYR A 92 -12.42 30.73 -12.52
C TYR A 92 -13.81 30.33 -13.03
N GLN A 93 -14.85 30.61 -12.24
CA GLN A 93 -16.20 30.08 -12.50
C GLN A 93 -16.78 30.49 -13.87
N GLY A 94 -16.65 31.76 -14.26
CA GLY A 94 -17.15 32.25 -15.55
C GLY A 94 -18.65 31.98 -15.74
N SER A 95 -19.00 31.35 -16.86
CA SER A 95 -20.37 30.92 -17.19
C SER A 95 -20.74 29.52 -16.67
N MET A 96 -19.86 28.87 -15.91
CA MET A 96 -20.13 27.54 -15.34
C MET A 96 -21.10 27.62 -14.18
N GLY A 97 -21.92 26.57 -14.03
CA GLY A 97 -22.69 26.35 -12.80
C GLY A 97 -21.75 26.16 -11.61
N VAL A 98 -22.15 26.67 -10.44
CA VAL A 98 -21.35 26.63 -9.19
C VAL A 98 -20.89 25.20 -8.87
N GLU A 99 -21.77 24.21 -9.02
CA GLU A 99 -21.46 22.80 -8.76
C GLU A 99 -20.42 22.25 -9.75
N GLN A 100 -20.50 22.65 -11.02
CA GLN A 100 -19.58 22.20 -12.05
C GLN A 100 -18.19 22.81 -11.84
N TYR A 101 -18.12 24.10 -11.50
CA TYR A 101 -16.88 24.77 -11.13
C TYR A 101 -16.23 24.11 -9.90
N PHE A 102 -17.02 23.83 -8.86
CA PHE A 102 -16.53 23.20 -7.64
C PHE A 102 -15.96 21.80 -7.90
N LYS A 103 -16.67 20.96 -8.66
CA LYS A 103 -16.19 19.64 -9.06
C LYS A 103 -14.88 19.71 -9.85
N GLU A 104 -14.73 20.68 -10.74
CA GLU A 104 -13.51 20.85 -11.53
C GLU A 104 -12.32 21.34 -10.69
N MET A 105 -12.58 22.21 -9.71
CA MET A 105 -11.59 22.67 -8.73
C MET A 105 -11.10 21.51 -7.84
N GLU A 106 -12.03 20.73 -7.26
CA GLU A 106 -11.69 19.56 -6.43
C GLU A 106 -10.90 18.50 -7.21
N MET A 107 -11.28 18.22 -8.45
CA MET A 107 -10.56 17.28 -9.30
C MET A 107 -9.12 17.72 -9.58
N CYS A 108 -8.86 19.02 -9.79
CA CYS A 108 -7.50 19.51 -10.00
C CYS A 108 -6.66 19.42 -8.71
N MET A 109 -7.26 19.68 -7.53
CA MET A 109 -6.58 19.60 -6.24
C MET A 109 -6.23 18.16 -5.83
N MET A 110 -7.15 17.20 -6.02
CA MET A 110 -6.91 15.79 -5.65
C MET A 110 -5.87 15.10 -6.53
N ARG A 111 -5.67 15.55 -7.78
CA ARG A 111 -4.76 14.91 -8.74
C ARG A 111 -3.37 15.55 -8.80
N GLY A 112 -3.19 16.73 -8.21
CA GLY A 112 -1.90 17.44 -8.16
C GLY A 112 -1.04 17.14 -6.92
N THR A 113 -1.53 16.30 -5.99
CA THR A 113 -0.90 16.01 -4.68
C THR A 113 -0.40 14.57 -4.50
N ASN A 114 -0.53 13.71 -5.52
CA ASN A 114 0.01 12.33 -5.53
C ASN A 114 1.27 12.23 -6.38
#